data_AF-A0AAP4KBX8-F1
#
_entry.id   AF-A0AAP4KBX8-F1
#
_cell.length_a   1.000
_cell.length_b   1.000
_cell.length_c   1.000
_cell.angle_alpha   90.00
_cell.angle_beta   90.00
_cell.angle_gamma   90.00
#
_symmetry.space_group_name_H-M   'P 1'
#
loop_
_entity.id
_entity.type
_entity.pdbx_description
1 polymer ?
#
loop_
_entity_poly.entity_id
_entity_poly.type
_entity_poly.pdbx_seq_one_letter_code
_entity_poly.pdbx_strand_id
1 'polypeptide(L)'
;MGDLRGSEIHWVVHSYIGVEGGYLGDFSYKTHREFYPGFCDLDLDPDAFTGNTTKERFIAILTGVEGHQQAAILRGIARKYPQGSEHLRTQQAYRRLLELATRCADGLSVQDSSPSITSDVLKRALADANTLIQSAGPTHAVDRIHTALHAYLKAVCYAQEIQAQPGATITNLFKQLRAEHQGLRDMGSQPETMGKLLTSLSNVIDSLNPARNHGSLAHPNETLLENDEAVLVINAARAIFQYLDKKFAKDLSRPQ
;
A
#
# COMPACT_ATOMS: atom_id res chain seq x y z
N MET A 1 -5.28 2.92 -2.92
CA MET A 1 -4.27 3.22 -3.94
C MET A 1 -3.35 4.25 -3.31
N GLY A 2 -2.05 4.21 -3.60
CA GLY A 2 -1.01 4.96 -2.88
C GLY A 2 -1.12 6.49 -2.97
N ASP A 3 -2.11 7.00 -3.70
CA ASP A 3 -2.32 8.42 -3.95
C ASP A 3 -2.64 9.23 -2.68
N LEU A 4 -2.39 10.52 -2.75
CA LEU A 4 -2.74 11.48 -1.69
C LEU A 4 -4.25 11.58 -1.50
N ARG A 5 -4.67 11.56 -0.22
CA ARG A 5 -6.02 11.90 0.20
C ARG A 5 -6.19 13.42 0.22
N GLY A 6 -7.42 13.90 0.08
CA GLY A 6 -7.71 15.35 0.14
C GLY A 6 -7.21 16.04 1.41
N SER A 7 -7.25 15.36 2.56
CA SER A 7 -6.70 15.88 3.83
C SER A 7 -5.17 16.00 3.83
N GLU A 8 -4.47 15.15 3.07
CA GLU A 8 -3.02 15.19 2.94
C GLU A 8 -2.60 16.28 1.95
N ILE A 9 -3.33 16.44 0.84
CA ILE A 9 -3.14 17.56 -0.09
C ILE A 9 -3.33 18.89 0.65
N HIS A 10 -4.42 19.01 1.42
CA HIS A 10 -4.67 20.19 2.24
C HIS A 10 -3.53 20.47 3.23
N TRP A 11 -3.02 19.44 3.91
CA TRP A 11 -1.89 19.58 4.83
C TRP A 11 -0.60 20.02 4.12
N VAL A 12 -0.25 19.45 2.97
CA VAL A 12 0.94 19.86 2.20
C VAL A 12 0.83 21.34 1.81
N VAL A 13 -0.32 21.75 1.29
CA VAL A 13 -0.56 23.12 0.82
C VAL A 13 -0.55 24.13 1.97
N HIS A 14 -1.35 23.90 3.00
CA HIS A 14 -1.59 24.91 4.04
C HIS A 14 -0.62 24.83 5.22
N SER A 15 -0.10 23.63 5.53
CA SER A 15 0.69 23.40 6.75
C SER A 15 2.17 23.13 6.48
N TYR A 16 2.58 22.82 5.24
CA TYR A 16 3.98 22.59 4.89
C TYR A 16 4.57 23.65 3.95
N ILE A 17 3.82 24.01 2.90
CA ILE A 17 4.24 25.06 1.97
C ILE A 17 3.84 26.43 2.54
N GLY A 18 2.56 26.57 2.90
CA GLY A 18 1.95 27.82 3.36
C GLY A 18 1.15 28.50 2.25
N VAL A 19 0.14 29.28 2.63
CA VAL A 19 -0.71 30.02 1.69
C VAL A 19 -0.97 31.43 2.22
N GLU A 20 -0.79 32.42 1.34
CA GLU A 20 -1.11 33.82 1.63
C GLU A 20 -1.83 34.44 0.43
N GLY A 21 -2.99 35.06 0.65
CA GLY A 21 -3.74 35.75 -0.42
C GLY A 21 -4.16 34.87 -1.62
N GLY A 22 -4.18 33.55 -1.46
CA GLY A 22 -4.45 32.60 -2.55
C GLY A 22 -3.22 32.14 -3.35
N TYR A 23 -2.03 32.63 -3.00
CA TYR A 23 -0.75 32.18 -3.53
C TYR A 23 -0.14 31.09 -2.65
N LEU A 24 0.56 30.15 -3.28
CA LEU A 24 1.20 29.01 -2.64
C LEU A 24 2.65 29.37 -2.27
N GLY A 25 2.97 29.44 -0.98
CA GLY A 25 4.31 29.76 -0.50
C GLY A 25 4.90 31.02 -1.15
N ASP A 26 6.10 30.90 -1.70
CA ASP A 26 6.80 31.96 -2.45
C ASP A 26 6.59 31.85 -3.98
N PHE A 27 5.61 31.05 -4.45
CA PHE A 27 5.40 30.82 -5.87
C PHE A 27 4.73 32.01 -6.57
N SER A 28 5.47 32.60 -7.51
CA SER A 28 4.89 33.27 -8.69
C SER A 28 4.44 32.26 -9.75
N TYR A 29 3.64 32.70 -10.73
CA TYR A 29 3.29 31.87 -11.89
C TYR A 29 4.51 31.32 -12.61
N LYS A 30 5.56 32.13 -12.80
CA LYS A 30 6.81 31.71 -13.45
C LYS A 30 7.50 30.60 -12.66
N THR A 31 7.76 30.84 -11.38
CA THR A 31 8.46 29.88 -10.51
C THR A 31 7.64 28.62 -10.26
N HIS A 32 6.30 28.70 -10.37
CA HIS A 32 5.43 27.52 -10.29
C HIS A 32 5.59 26.63 -11.53
N ARG A 33 5.71 27.19 -12.74
CA ARG A 33 6.04 26.40 -13.94
C ARG A 33 7.42 25.75 -13.85
N GLU A 34 8.43 26.52 -13.42
CA GLU A 34 9.82 26.05 -13.34
C GLU A 34 10.04 24.99 -12.25
N PHE A 35 9.15 24.89 -11.27
CA PHE A 35 9.24 23.94 -10.17
C PHE A 35 9.25 22.47 -10.61
N TYR A 36 8.40 22.11 -11.57
CA TYR A 36 8.24 20.72 -12.00
C TYR A 36 9.50 20.16 -12.68
N PRO A 37 10.05 20.80 -13.73
CA PRO A 37 11.30 20.34 -14.32
C PRO A 37 12.51 20.59 -13.40
N GLY A 38 12.50 21.67 -12.61
CA GLY A 38 13.66 22.07 -11.81
C GLY A 38 13.85 21.31 -10.49
N PHE A 39 12.77 20.82 -9.87
CA PHE A 39 12.83 20.16 -8.56
C PHE A 39 12.24 18.75 -8.55
N CYS A 40 11.33 18.45 -9.47
CA CYS A 40 10.60 17.18 -9.50
C CYS A 40 11.05 16.24 -10.62
N ASP A 41 11.88 16.72 -11.56
CA ASP A 41 12.25 15.98 -12.78
C ASP A 41 11.01 15.58 -13.61
N LEU A 42 9.99 16.46 -13.65
CA LEU A 42 8.73 16.24 -14.35
C LEU A 42 8.50 17.31 -15.43
N ASP A 43 8.10 16.86 -16.62
CA ASP A 43 7.60 17.73 -17.69
C ASP A 43 6.08 17.93 -17.52
N LEU A 44 5.70 18.92 -16.70
CA LEU A 44 4.31 19.28 -16.43
C LEU A 44 4.10 20.76 -16.73
N ASP A 45 3.06 21.08 -17.50
CA ASP A 45 2.59 22.44 -17.71
C ASP A 45 1.42 22.76 -16.76
N PRO A 46 1.60 23.64 -15.76
CA PRO A 46 0.53 24.04 -14.85
C PRO A 46 -0.65 24.73 -15.54
N ASP A 47 -0.47 25.34 -16.71
CA ASP A 47 -1.56 25.98 -17.45
C ASP A 47 -2.53 24.96 -18.08
N ALA A 48 -2.13 23.68 -18.19
CA ALA A 48 -3.01 22.60 -18.64
C ALA A 48 -4.03 22.16 -17.57
N PHE A 49 -3.90 22.63 -16.33
CA PHE A 49 -4.75 22.27 -15.20
C PHE A 49 -5.69 23.42 -14.82
N THR A 50 -6.86 23.07 -14.26
CA THR A 50 -7.84 24.06 -13.83
C THR A 50 -7.35 24.87 -12.62
N GLY A 51 -7.82 26.12 -12.51
CA GLY A 51 -7.50 27.02 -11.40
C GLY A 51 -6.91 28.35 -11.87
N ASN A 52 -7.24 29.40 -11.13
CA ASN A 52 -6.85 30.78 -11.44
C ASN A 52 -5.69 31.28 -10.59
N THR A 53 -5.28 30.53 -9.55
CA THR A 53 -4.13 30.88 -8.70
C THR A 53 -3.10 29.74 -8.65
N THR A 54 -1.87 30.05 -8.22
CA THR A 54 -0.82 29.02 -8.04
C THR A 54 -1.25 27.94 -7.04
N LYS A 55 -1.96 28.30 -5.97
CA LYS A 55 -2.57 27.34 -5.03
C LYS A 55 -3.58 26.43 -5.70
N GLU A 56 -4.56 27.00 -6.42
CA GLU A 56 -5.62 26.22 -7.06
C GLU A 56 -5.06 25.25 -8.09
N ARG A 57 -4.14 25.73 -8.93
CA ARG A 57 -3.47 24.90 -9.94
C ARG A 57 -2.62 23.80 -9.31
N PHE A 58 -1.88 24.11 -8.24
CA PHE A 58 -1.08 23.10 -7.55
C PHE A 58 -1.95 21.99 -6.94
N ILE A 59 -3.11 22.33 -6.37
CA ILE A 59 -4.09 21.36 -5.89
C ILE A 59 -4.64 20.52 -7.06
N ALA A 60 -5.01 21.17 -8.17
CA ALA A 60 -5.51 20.47 -9.36
C ALA A 60 -4.47 19.49 -9.93
N ILE A 61 -3.20 19.90 -9.98
CA ILE A 61 -2.08 19.05 -10.41
C ILE A 61 -1.92 17.87 -9.46
N LEU A 62 -1.76 18.09 -8.15
CA LEU A 62 -1.61 16.99 -7.19
C LEU A 62 -2.78 16.02 -7.22
N THR A 63 -4.00 16.50 -7.49
CA THR A 63 -5.19 15.64 -7.58
C THR A 63 -5.26 14.88 -8.90
N GLY A 64 -4.78 15.45 -9.99
CA GLY A 64 -4.93 14.91 -11.34
C GLY A 64 -3.80 14.02 -11.84
N VAL A 65 -2.60 14.11 -11.23
CA VAL A 65 -1.43 13.30 -11.62
C VAL A 65 -1.38 11.95 -10.91
N GLU A 66 -0.66 10.99 -11.48
CA GLU A 66 -0.51 9.64 -10.91
C GLU A 66 0.36 9.63 -9.64
N GLY A 67 0.21 8.61 -8.78
CA GLY A 67 0.93 8.49 -7.52
C GLY A 67 2.47 8.63 -7.64
N HIS A 68 3.08 8.09 -8.68
CA HIS A 68 4.52 8.24 -8.90
C HIS A 68 4.92 9.71 -9.16
N GLN A 69 4.08 10.49 -9.85
CA GLN A 69 4.27 11.91 -10.07
C GLN A 69 3.97 12.71 -8.80
N GLN A 70 2.94 12.33 -8.02
CA GLN A 70 2.69 12.92 -6.70
C GLN A 70 3.93 12.75 -5.80
N ALA A 71 4.55 11.58 -5.79
CA ALA A 71 5.77 11.33 -5.02
C ALA A 71 6.93 12.23 -5.46
N ALA A 72 7.16 12.35 -6.76
CA ALA A 72 8.18 13.23 -7.32
C ALA A 72 7.93 14.70 -6.91
N ILE A 73 6.67 15.15 -6.97
CA ILE A 73 6.26 16.49 -6.52
C ILE A 73 6.54 16.69 -5.03
N LEU A 74 6.18 15.73 -4.15
CA LEU A 74 6.43 15.85 -2.71
C LEU A 74 7.93 15.87 -2.38
N ARG A 75 8.75 15.11 -3.10
CA ARG A 75 10.22 15.18 -2.99
C ARG A 75 10.75 16.52 -3.49
N GLY A 76 10.21 17.04 -4.58
CA GLY A 76 10.53 18.38 -5.08
C GLY A 76 10.19 19.48 -4.08
N ILE A 77 9.06 19.36 -3.39
CA ILE A 77 8.68 20.27 -2.29
C ILE A 77 9.69 20.18 -1.15
N ALA A 78 10.10 18.98 -0.72
CA ALA A 78 11.11 18.82 0.32
C ALA A 78 12.47 19.46 -0.06
N ARG A 79 12.84 19.42 -1.34
CA ARG A 79 14.04 20.09 -1.87
C ARG A 79 13.90 21.62 -1.88
N LYS A 80 12.77 22.15 -2.37
CA LYS A 80 12.53 23.61 -2.44
C LYS A 80 12.30 24.23 -1.06
N TYR A 81 11.68 23.49 -0.15
CA TYR A 81 11.30 23.94 1.20
C TYR A 81 11.96 23.03 2.26
N PRO A 82 13.29 23.14 2.46
CA PRO A 82 14.03 22.22 3.31
C PRO A 82 13.65 22.33 4.80
N GLN A 83 13.92 21.27 5.56
CA GLN A 83 13.73 21.24 7.01
C GLN A 83 14.40 22.44 7.68
N GLY A 84 13.69 23.09 8.60
CA GLY A 84 14.20 24.23 9.36
C GLY A 84 14.24 25.55 8.59
N SER A 85 13.81 25.59 7.33
CA SER A 85 13.73 26.85 6.57
C SER A 85 12.67 27.81 7.07
N GLU A 86 11.65 27.31 7.78
CA GLU A 86 10.59 28.08 8.42
C GLU A 86 10.07 27.36 9.67
N HIS A 87 9.36 28.10 10.53
CA HIS A 87 8.79 27.58 11.76
C HIS A 87 7.85 26.37 11.56
N LEU A 88 7.13 26.33 10.43
CA LEU A 88 6.24 25.23 10.05
C LEU A 88 6.97 23.97 9.54
N ARG A 89 8.24 24.07 9.12
CA ARG A 89 9.01 22.97 8.51
C ARG A 89 9.89 22.26 9.53
N THR A 90 9.23 21.77 10.57
CA THR A 90 9.85 20.99 11.64
C THR A 90 10.38 19.66 11.11
N GLN A 91 11.25 18.99 11.87
CA GLN A 91 11.71 17.64 11.54
C GLN A 91 10.55 16.66 11.38
N GLN A 92 9.51 16.78 12.23
CA GLN A 92 8.32 15.93 12.15
C GLN A 92 7.52 16.16 10.86
N ALA A 93 7.34 17.43 10.47
CA ALA A 93 6.67 17.77 9.23
C ALA A 93 7.45 17.27 8.01
N TYR A 94 8.78 17.41 8.02
CA TYR A 94 9.66 16.92 6.95
C TYR A 94 9.57 15.40 6.80
N ARG A 95 9.64 14.65 7.91
CA ARG A 95 9.46 13.18 7.90
C ARG A 95 8.11 12.78 7.33
N ARG A 96 7.03 13.41 7.80
CA ARG A 96 5.68 13.15 7.30
C ARG A 96 5.57 13.39 5.78
N LEU A 97 6.19 14.47 5.27
CA LEU A 97 6.17 14.75 3.83
C LEU A 97 6.85 13.62 3.03
N LEU A 98 8.01 13.14 3.49
CA LEU A 98 8.74 12.06 2.83
C LEU A 98 8.01 10.71 2.94
N GLU A 99 7.35 10.42 4.06
CA GLU A 99 6.52 9.22 4.22
C GLU A 99 5.36 9.22 3.21
N LEU A 100 4.70 10.37 3.02
CA LEU A 100 3.68 10.53 1.98
C LEU A 100 4.27 10.29 0.59
N ALA A 101 5.46 10.84 0.31
CA ALA A 101 6.13 10.65 -0.98
C ALA A 101 6.47 9.17 -1.24
N THR A 102 6.98 8.45 -0.25
CA THR A 102 7.24 7.01 -0.35
C THR A 102 5.95 6.25 -0.65
N ARG A 103 4.88 6.51 0.09
CA ARG A 103 3.58 5.86 -0.16
C ARG A 103 3.02 6.13 -1.55
N CYS A 104 3.18 7.34 -2.08
CA CYS A 104 2.74 7.69 -3.43
C CYS A 104 3.59 7.01 -4.50
N ALA A 105 4.91 6.89 -4.30
CA ALA A 105 5.82 6.19 -5.21
C ALA A 105 5.51 4.69 -5.27
N ASP A 106 5.06 4.16 -4.13
CA ASP A 106 4.78 2.77 -3.89
C ASP A 106 3.36 2.34 -4.31
N GLY A 107 2.67 3.10 -5.17
CA GLY A 107 1.30 2.80 -5.63
C GLY A 107 1.09 1.41 -6.27
N LEU A 108 2.18 0.72 -6.62
CA LEU A 108 2.25 -0.67 -7.08
C LEU A 108 3.09 -1.59 -6.17
N SER A 109 3.69 -1.06 -5.11
CA SER A 109 4.42 -1.85 -4.13
C SER A 109 3.42 -2.59 -3.25
N VAL A 110 3.79 -3.81 -2.88
CA VAL A 110 2.96 -4.68 -2.06
C VAL A 110 2.97 -4.18 -0.60
N GLN A 111 2.32 -3.05 -0.31
CA GLN A 111 2.24 -2.43 1.01
C GLN A 111 1.20 -3.05 1.97
N ASP A 112 1.30 -2.66 3.24
CA ASP A 112 0.30 -2.92 4.29
C ASP A 112 -1.01 -2.21 3.96
N SER A 113 -1.90 -2.94 3.29
CA SER A 113 -3.29 -2.53 3.14
C SER A 113 -3.99 -2.74 4.48
N SER A 114 -4.76 -1.75 4.93
CA SER A 114 -5.77 -1.99 5.98
C SER A 114 -6.90 -2.79 5.33
N PRO A 115 -7.03 -4.08 5.64
CA PRO A 115 -7.99 -4.94 4.96
C PRO A 115 -9.41 -4.51 5.29
N SER A 116 -10.31 -4.64 4.31
CA SER A 116 -11.73 -4.30 4.48
C SER A 116 -12.42 -5.30 5.42
N ILE A 117 -12.00 -6.56 5.36
CA ILE A 117 -12.42 -7.63 6.27
C ILE A 117 -11.30 -7.86 7.28
N THR A 118 -11.63 -7.78 8.57
CA THR A 118 -10.60 -7.79 9.62
C THR A 118 -10.95 -8.71 10.79
N SER A 119 -9.93 -9.05 11.58
CA SER A 119 -10.04 -9.73 12.86
C SER A 119 -8.94 -9.21 13.79
N ASP A 120 -9.09 -9.39 15.10
CA ASP A 120 -8.07 -8.94 16.06
C ASP A 120 -6.73 -9.64 15.87
N VAL A 121 -6.78 -10.93 15.51
CA VAL A 121 -5.59 -11.72 15.17
C VAL A 121 -4.90 -11.14 13.94
N LEU A 122 -5.65 -10.80 12.90
CA LEU A 122 -5.09 -10.19 11.69
C LEU A 122 -4.42 -8.84 11.98
N LYS A 123 -5.11 -7.95 12.71
CA LYS A 123 -4.56 -6.62 13.07
C LYS A 123 -3.26 -6.76 13.85
N ARG A 124 -3.23 -7.64 14.84
CA ARG A 124 -2.04 -7.89 15.66
C ARG A 124 -0.91 -8.51 14.84
N ALA A 125 -1.19 -9.53 14.03
CA ALA A 125 -0.17 -10.17 13.20
C ALA A 125 0.47 -9.21 12.19
N LEU A 126 -0.31 -8.30 11.57
CA LEU A 126 0.22 -7.26 10.68
C LEU A 126 1.07 -6.24 11.44
N ALA A 127 0.63 -5.79 12.62
CA ALA A 127 1.40 -4.86 13.44
C ALA A 127 2.73 -5.48 13.92
N ASP A 128 2.70 -6.73 14.35
CA ASP A 128 3.90 -7.49 14.75
C ASP A 128 4.85 -7.65 13.56
N ALA A 129 4.33 -8.05 12.39
CA ALA A 129 5.13 -8.20 11.17
C ALA A 129 5.85 -6.89 10.82
N ASN A 130 5.15 -5.76 10.87
CA ASN A 130 5.73 -4.45 10.58
C ASN A 130 6.82 -4.06 11.57
N THR A 131 6.56 -4.27 12.85
CA THR A 131 7.55 -4.03 13.90
C THR A 131 8.80 -4.86 13.65
N LEU A 132 8.65 -6.15 13.36
CA LEU A 132 9.77 -7.08 13.14
C LEU A 132 10.56 -6.75 11.88
N ILE A 133 9.89 -6.42 10.77
CA ILE A 133 10.57 -5.99 9.53
C ILE A 133 11.46 -4.78 9.82
N GLN A 134 10.97 -3.83 10.60
CA GLN A 134 11.72 -2.60 10.93
C GLN A 134 12.83 -2.82 11.95
N SER A 135 12.60 -3.67 12.96
CA SER A 135 13.52 -3.81 14.10
C SER A 135 14.56 -4.91 13.91
N ALA A 136 14.22 -5.99 13.22
CA ALA A 136 15.02 -7.22 13.13
C ALA A 136 15.14 -7.77 11.70
N GLY A 137 14.41 -7.19 10.75
CA GLY A 137 14.47 -7.55 9.34
C GLY A 137 13.45 -8.61 8.89
N PRO A 138 13.35 -8.84 7.57
CA PRO A 138 12.32 -9.66 6.93
C PRO A 138 12.18 -11.09 7.47
N THR A 139 13.27 -11.81 7.70
CA THR A 139 13.26 -13.21 8.17
C THR A 139 12.46 -13.38 9.47
N HIS A 140 12.51 -12.39 10.36
CA HIS A 140 11.79 -12.42 11.64
C HIS A 140 10.28 -12.28 11.48
N ALA A 141 9.82 -11.70 10.37
CA ALA A 141 8.41 -11.39 10.14
C ALA A 141 7.66 -12.45 9.31
N VAL A 142 8.34 -13.43 8.72
CA VAL A 142 7.74 -14.45 7.85
C VAL A 142 6.57 -15.19 8.53
N ASP A 143 6.76 -15.62 9.78
CA ASP A 143 5.71 -16.30 10.55
C ASP A 143 4.51 -15.38 10.82
N ARG A 144 4.76 -14.09 11.10
CA ARG A 144 3.69 -13.11 11.35
C ARG A 144 2.90 -12.80 10.07
N ILE A 145 3.57 -12.69 8.92
CA ILE A 145 2.91 -12.49 7.63
C ILE A 145 2.07 -13.72 7.23
N HIS A 146 2.58 -14.93 7.45
CA HIS A 146 1.80 -16.17 7.25
C HIS A 146 0.57 -16.19 8.16
N THR A 147 0.74 -15.89 9.45
CA THR A 147 -0.35 -15.80 10.44
C THR A 147 -1.40 -14.77 10.02
N ALA A 148 -0.97 -13.61 9.53
CA ALA A 148 -1.86 -12.57 9.02
C ALA A 148 -2.69 -13.08 7.83
N LEU A 149 -2.05 -13.66 6.82
CA LEU A 149 -2.77 -14.22 5.66
C LEU A 149 -3.76 -15.31 6.11
N HIS A 150 -3.37 -16.18 7.05
CA HIS A 150 -4.26 -17.22 7.58
C HIS A 150 -5.48 -16.63 8.30
N ALA A 151 -5.25 -15.68 9.20
CA ALA A 151 -6.31 -15.00 9.94
C ALA A 151 -7.26 -14.25 9.01
N TYR A 152 -6.73 -13.67 7.93
CA TYR A 152 -7.52 -13.01 6.90
C TYR A 152 -8.44 -13.97 6.16
N LEU A 153 -7.91 -15.09 5.63
CA LEU A 153 -8.74 -16.06 4.91
C LEU A 153 -9.85 -16.63 5.82
N LYS A 154 -9.57 -16.86 7.10
CA LYS A 154 -10.59 -17.24 8.10
C LYS A 154 -11.65 -16.16 8.27
N ALA A 155 -11.24 -14.90 8.39
CA ALA A 155 -12.17 -13.78 8.54
C ALA A 155 -13.08 -13.62 7.32
N VAL A 156 -12.55 -13.84 6.11
CA VAL A 156 -13.34 -13.84 4.87
C VAL A 156 -14.34 -14.99 4.87
N CYS A 157 -13.93 -16.22 5.17
CA CYS A 157 -14.87 -17.35 5.24
C CYS A 157 -16.00 -17.08 6.23
N TYR A 158 -15.67 -16.54 7.42
CA TYR A 158 -16.67 -16.16 8.42
C TYR A 158 -17.63 -15.07 7.90
N ALA A 159 -17.10 -14.00 7.30
CA ALA A 159 -17.90 -12.88 6.79
C ALA A 159 -18.82 -13.27 5.62
N GLN A 160 -18.49 -14.35 4.90
CA GLN A 160 -19.24 -14.86 3.76
C GLN A 160 -20.04 -16.12 4.09
N GLU A 161 -20.12 -16.49 5.37
CA GLU A 161 -20.83 -17.69 5.85
C GLU A 161 -20.35 -19.01 5.20
N ILE A 162 -19.10 -19.03 4.72
CA ILE A 162 -18.43 -20.21 4.17
C ILE A 162 -17.92 -21.06 5.33
N GLN A 163 -18.47 -22.28 5.48
CA GLN A 163 -18.12 -23.17 6.58
C GLN A 163 -16.71 -23.76 6.44
N ALA A 164 -15.73 -23.11 7.05
CA ALA A 164 -14.38 -23.62 7.15
C ALA A 164 -14.29 -24.76 8.19
N GLN A 165 -13.57 -25.83 7.85
CA GLN A 165 -13.30 -26.92 8.80
C GLN A 165 -12.49 -26.42 10.01
N PRO A 166 -12.73 -26.95 11.22
CA PRO A 166 -11.87 -26.71 12.38
C PRO A 166 -10.41 -27.05 12.04
N GLY A 167 -9.48 -26.14 12.32
CA GLY A 167 -8.06 -26.35 12.02
C GLY A 167 -7.67 -26.24 10.54
N ALA A 168 -8.54 -25.75 9.66
CA ALA A 168 -8.22 -25.58 8.25
C ALA A 168 -6.93 -24.76 8.03
N THR A 169 -6.03 -25.29 7.20
CA THR A 169 -4.77 -24.66 6.78
C THR A 169 -5.04 -23.49 5.82
N ILE A 170 -4.02 -22.66 5.55
CA ILE A 170 -4.12 -21.60 4.53
C ILE A 170 -4.48 -22.16 3.15
N THR A 171 -3.93 -23.33 2.79
CA THR A 171 -4.20 -24.02 1.53
C THR A 171 -5.65 -24.48 1.44
N ASN A 172 -6.19 -25.06 2.53
CA ASN A 172 -7.59 -25.51 2.59
C ASN A 172 -8.56 -24.33 2.45
N LEU A 173 -8.32 -23.25 3.19
CA LEU A 173 -9.17 -22.06 3.16
C LEU A 173 -9.15 -21.39 1.78
N PHE A 174 -7.98 -21.23 1.18
CA PHE A 174 -7.87 -20.64 -0.15
C PHE A 174 -8.58 -21.49 -1.22
N LYS A 175 -8.41 -22.82 -1.16
CA LYS A 175 -9.11 -23.75 -2.06
C LYS A 175 -10.63 -23.60 -1.93
N GLN A 176 -11.14 -23.48 -0.71
CA GLN A 176 -12.56 -23.32 -0.44
C GLN A 176 -13.08 -21.98 -0.96
N LEU A 177 -12.39 -20.87 -0.67
CA LEU A 177 -12.73 -19.54 -1.19
C LEU A 177 -12.72 -19.47 -2.71
N ARG A 178 -11.77 -20.13 -3.38
CA ARG A 178 -11.75 -20.22 -4.84
C ARG A 178 -12.97 -20.96 -5.40
N ALA A 179 -13.47 -21.96 -4.68
CA ALA A 179 -14.63 -22.74 -5.10
C ALA A 179 -15.95 -21.99 -4.85
N GLU A 180 -16.07 -21.27 -3.73
CA GLU A 180 -17.36 -20.77 -3.22
C GLU A 180 -17.52 -19.25 -3.37
N HIS A 181 -16.46 -18.45 -3.33
CA HIS A 181 -16.56 -16.99 -3.29
C HIS A 181 -16.83 -16.38 -4.68
N GLN A 182 -17.89 -15.58 -4.83
CA GLN A 182 -18.32 -15.01 -6.11
C GLN A 182 -17.26 -14.09 -6.73
N GLY A 183 -16.62 -13.23 -5.92
CA GLY A 183 -15.43 -12.47 -6.35
C GLY A 183 -14.37 -13.31 -7.07
N LEU A 184 -14.13 -14.57 -6.68
CA LEU A 184 -13.15 -15.45 -7.35
C LEU A 184 -13.72 -16.30 -8.50
N ARG A 185 -15.01 -16.16 -8.81
CA ARG A 185 -15.62 -16.71 -10.02
C ARG A 185 -15.69 -15.68 -11.16
N ASP A 186 -15.88 -14.41 -10.82
CA ASP A 186 -15.87 -13.30 -11.78
C ASP A 186 -14.44 -12.83 -12.07
N MET A 187 -13.87 -13.29 -13.18
CA MET A 187 -12.50 -12.99 -13.59
C MET A 187 -12.37 -11.91 -14.68
N GLY A 188 -13.45 -11.18 -14.96
CA GLY A 188 -13.44 -10.09 -15.93
C GLY A 188 -13.18 -10.56 -17.36
N SER A 189 -12.46 -9.73 -18.14
CA SER A 189 -12.29 -9.90 -19.59
C SER A 189 -11.30 -11.00 -20.01
N GLN A 190 -10.50 -11.55 -19.08
CA GLN A 190 -9.51 -12.60 -19.36
C GLN A 190 -9.63 -13.78 -18.37
N PRO A 191 -10.76 -14.50 -18.35
CA PRO A 191 -11.04 -15.50 -17.33
C PRO A 191 -10.07 -16.69 -17.33
N GLU A 192 -9.62 -17.16 -18.50
CA GLU A 192 -8.68 -18.28 -18.59
C GLU A 192 -7.29 -17.93 -18.02
N THR A 193 -6.76 -16.76 -18.40
CA THR A 193 -5.46 -16.26 -17.90
C THR A 193 -5.50 -16.10 -16.39
N MET A 194 -6.56 -15.48 -15.86
CA MET A 194 -6.72 -15.28 -14.42
C MET A 194 -6.95 -16.60 -13.67
N GLY A 195 -7.68 -17.55 -14.26
CA GLY A 195 -7.85 -18.90 -13.70
C GLY A 195 -6.53 -19.66 -13.56
N LYS A 196 -5.65 -19.56 -14.57
CA LYS A 196 -4.28 -20.11 -14.50
C LYS A 196 -3.47 -19.43 -13.40
N LEU A 197 -3.51 -18.10 -13.30
CA LEU A 197 -2.83 -17.36 -12.23
C LEU A 197 -3.33 -17.77 -10.83
N LEU A 198 -4.65 -17.83 -10.62
CA LEU A 198 -5.22 -18.28 -9.34
C LEU A 198 -4.81 -19.70 -8.97
N THR A 199 -4.68 -20.58 -9.97
CA THR A 199 -4.16 -21.93 -9.76
C THR A 199 -2.69 -21.92 -9.36
N SER A 200 -1.87 -21.10 -10.01
CA SER A 200 -0.46 -20.91 -9.62
C SER A 200 -0.33 -20.32 -8.21
N LEU A 201 -1.20 -19.39 -7.82
CA LEU A 201 -1.23 -18.84 -6.47
C LEU A 201 -1.55 -19.90 -5.41
N SER A 202 -2.33 -20.94 -5.73
CA SER A 202 -2.51 -22.08 -4.82
C SER A 202 -1.18 -22.75 -4.48
N ASN A 203 -0.30 -22.93 -5.47
CA ASN A 203 1.03 -23.51 -5.24
C ASN A 203 1.93 -22.57 -4.44
N VAL A 204 1.85 -21.26 -4.69
CA VAL A 204 2.61 -20.26 -3.92
C VAL A 204 2.17 -20.28 -2.45
N ILE A 205 0.87 -20.26 -2.18
CA ILE A 205 0.29 -20.34 -0.83
C ILE A 205 0.74 -21.61 -0.13
N ASP A 206 0.76 -22.74 -0.84
CA ASP A 206 1.22 -24.00 -0.26
C ASP A 206 2.70 -23.94 0.15
N SER A 207 3.55 -23.38 -0.72
CA SER A 207 4.98 -23.14 -0.46
C SER A 207 5.27 -22.16 0.69
N LEU A 208 4.30 -21.32 1.08
CA LEU A 208 4.45 -20.48 2.29
C LEU A 208 4.51 -21.32 3.57
N ASN A 209 3.92 -22.53 3.58
CA ASN A 209 3.95 -23.41 4.75
C ASN A 209 5.36 -23.89 5.10
N PRO A 210 6.15 -24.52 4.20
CA PRO A 210 7.54 -24.87 4.51
C PRO A 210 8.43 -23.64 4.72
N ALA A 211 8.21 -22.53 4.00
CA ALA A 211 8.95 -21.29 4.24
C ALA A 211 8.77 -20.77 5.68
N ARG A 212 7.54 -20.82 6.20
CA ARG A 212 7.24 -20.51 7.60
C ARG A 212 7.79 -21.59 8.54
N ASN A 213 7.48 -22.87 8.29
CA ASN A 213 7.75 -23.93 9.24
C ASN A 213 9.24 -24.26 9.39
N HIS A 214 10.00 -24.22 8.30
CA HIS A 214 11.41 -24.64 8.28
C HIS A 214 12.38 -23.48 8.02
N GLY A 215 11.89 -22.34 7.52
CA GLY A 215 12.71 -21.19 7.13
C GLY A 215 12.55 -19.95 8.02
N SER A 216 11.78 -20.04 9.11
CA SER A 216 11.50 -18.90 10.00
C SER A 216 11.56 -19.27 11.47
N LEU A 217 11.41 -18.28 12.35
CA LEU A 217 11.40 -18.45 13.81
C LEU A 217 10.08 -19.01 14.38
N ALA A 218 9.18 -19.49 13.50
CA ALA A 218 7.99 -20.24 13.86
C ALA A 218 8.26 -21.50 14.71
N HIS A 219 9.42 -22.11 14.49
CA HIS A 219 9.92 -23.32 15.12
C HIS A 219 11.43 -23.14 15.39
N PRO A 220 12.04 -23.96 16.27
CA PRO A 220 13.47 -23.87 16.56
C PRO A 220 14.31 -24.43 15.39
N ASN A 221 14.31 -23.74 14.25
CA ASN A 221 15.05 -24.12 13.06
C ASN A 221 16.53 -23.70 13.19
N GLU A 222 17.43 -24.59 12.77
CA GLU A 222 18.88 -24.33 12.77
C GLU A 222 19.29 -23.37 11.64
N THR A 223 18.59 -23.45 10.51
CA THR A 223 18.82 -22.62 9.32
C THR A 223 17.55 -21.83 9.02
N LEU A 224 17.70 -20.52 8.81
CA LEU A 224 16.59 -19.63 8.45
C LEU A 224 16.74 -19.14 7.01
N LEU A 225 15.66 -18.59 6.45
CA LEU A 225 15.73 -17.90 5.17
C LEU A 225 16.68 -16.71 5.25
N GLU A 226 17.49 -16.55 4.22
CA GLU A 226 18.26 -15.34 3.98
C GLU A 226 17.32 -14.15 3.70
N ASN A 227 17.88 -12.95 3.72
CA ASN A 227 17.10 -11.71 3.66
C ASN A 227 16.24 -11.64 2.40
N ASP A 228 16.83 -11.90 1.23
CA ASP A 228 16.17 -11.74 -0.07
C ASP A 228 15.04 -12.77 -0.26
N GLU A 229 15.25 -14.02 0.14
CA GLU A 229 14.21 -15.05 0.13
C GLU A 229 13.08 -14.73 1.12
N ALA A 230 13.41 -14.20 2.30
CA ALA A 230 12.39 -13.75 3.24
C ALA A 230 11.57 -12.58 2.66
N VAL A 231 12.21 -11.64 1.96
CA VAL A 231 11.52 -10.55 1.23
C VAL A 231 10.61 -11.12 0.15
N LEU A 232 11.06 -12.09 -0.63
CA LEU A 232 10.24 -12.75 -1.65
C LEU A 232 9.00 -13.41 -1.04
N VAL A 233 9.16 -14.16 0.05
CA VAL A 233 8.06 -14.82 0.76
C VAL A 233 7.04 -13.81 1.27
N ILE A 234 7.51 -12.72 1.90
CA ILE A 234 6.65 -11.65 2.41
C ILE A 234 5.89 -10.97 1.28
N ASN A 235 6.58 -10.61 0.19
CA ASN A 235 5.96 -9.92 -0.94
C ASN A 235 4.97 -10.82 -1.68
N ALA A 236 5.25 -12.12 -1.83
CA ALA A 236 4.31 -13.08 -2.40
C ALA A 236 3.03 -13.15 -1.55
N ALA A 237 3.15 -13.32 -0.23
CA ALA A 237 2.01 -13.38 0.67
C ALA A 237 1.19 -12.09 0.66
N ARG A 238 1.86 -10.92 0.70
CA ARG A 238 1.18 -9.63 0.65
C ARG A 238 0.51 -9.40 -0.71
N ALA A 239 1.07 -9.88 -1.83
CA ALA A 239 0.48 -9.69 -3.16
C ALA A 239 -0.81 -10.49 -3.30
N ILE A 240 -0.79 -11.74 -2.80
CA ILE A 240 -1.98 -12.58 -2.67
C ILE A 240 -3.03 -11.87 -1.79
N PHE A 241 -2.63 -11.42 -0.60
CA PHE A 241 -3.52 -10.73 0.34
C PHE A 241 -4.21 -9.52 -0.30
N GLN A 242 -3.45 -8.63 -0.94
CA GLN A 242 -3.97 -7.41 -1.56
C GLN A 242 -4.95 -7.71 -2.68
N TYR A 243 -4.62 -8.67 -3.55
CA TYR A 243 -5.50 -9.08 -4.62
C TYR A 243 -6.83 -9.61 -4.05
N LEU A 244 -6.75 -10.48 -3.04
CA LEU A 244 -7.92 -11.04 -2.40
C LEU A 244 -8.78 -9.98 -1.71
N ASP A 245 -8.17 -9.06 -0.96
CA ASP A 245 -8.92 -7.95 -0.33
C ASP A 245 -9.64 -7.08 -1.35
N LYS A 246 -9.02 -6.82 -2.49
CA LYS A 246 -9.69 -6.10 -3.58
C LYS A 246 -10.84 -6.88 -4.21
N LYS A 247 -10.76 -8.21 -4.26
CA LYS A 247 -11.83 -9.05 -4.80
C LYS A 247 -12.99 -9.20 -3.80
N PHE A 248 -12.69 -9.29 -2.52
CA PHE A 248 -13.68 -9.55 -1.47
C PHE A 248 -14.35 -8.27 -0.95
N ALA A 249 -13.65 -7.12 -0.93
CA ALA A 249 -14.24 -5.84 -0.56
C ALA A 249 -15.37 -5.38 -1.51
N LYS A 250 -15.35 -5.83 -2.77
CA LYS A 250 -16.40 -5.52 -3.76
C LYS A 250 -17.73 -6.20 -3.46
N ASP A 251 -17.74 -7.36 -2.79
CA ASP A 251 -19.00 -8.04 -2.44
C ASP A 251 -19.68 -7.41 -1.22
N LEU A 252 -18.94 -6.74 -0.32
CA LEU A 252 -19.53 -5.96 0.79
C LEU A 252 -20.27 -4.68 0.34
N SER A 253 -20.07 -4.25 -0.91
CA SER A 253 -20.60 -2.99 -1.45
C SER A 253 -21.69 -3.18 -2.52
N ARG A 254 -22.09 -4.43 -2.80
CA ARG A 254 -23.25 -4.71 -3.66
C ARG A 254 -24.54 -4.72 -2.82
N PRO A 255 -25.57 -3.95 -3.18
CA PRO A 255 -26.87 -4.08 -2.52
C PRO A 255 -27.43 -5.49 -2.77
N GLN A 256 -27.99 -6.10 -1.72
CA GLN A 256 -28.71 -7.38 -1.79
C GLN A 256 -29.95 -7.25 -2.68
#